data_AF-A0AA45C2S2-F1
#
_entry.id   AF-A0AA45C2S2-F1
#
_cell.length_a   1.000
_cell.length_b   1.000
_cell.length_c   1.000
_cell.angle_alpha   90.00
_cell.angle_beta   90.00
_cell.angle_gamma   90.00
#
_symmetry.space_group_name_H-M   'P 1'
#
loop_
_entity.id
_entity.type
_entity.pdbx_description
1 polymer ?
#
loop_
_entity_poly.entity_id
_entity_poly.type
_entity_poly.pdbx_seq_one_letter_code
_entity_poly.pdbx_strand_id
1 'polypeptide(L)'
;MKMRTAGEIFSTLRSIGIEEYRAVIASNAAYLSGRQAKLFVETTWQLFGEISYAQQIELFKRSYLEKKNYAKYFYVKTATTKPNAPSWDDLDQKIKDVLVDIFYQGTRYPASLVEAALAGRKALIKFIREDPALMRYEPSRQRIRYLQ
;
A
#
# COMPACT_ATOMS: atom_id res chain seq x y z
N MET A 1 -3.36 -6.15 2.18
CA MET A 1 -4.54 -6.48 3.01
C MET A 1 -4.72 -7.99 2.90
N LYS A 2 -4.55 -8.76 3.98
CA LYS A 2 -4.62 -10.24 3.94
C LYS A 2 -6.01 -10.81 4.29
N MET A 3 -6.98 -9.97 4.62
CA MET A 3 -8.24 -10.40 5.22
C MET A 3 -9.45 -9.71 4.56
N ARG A 4 -9.49 -9.68 3.22
CA ARG A 4 -10.71 -9.24 2.55
C ARG A 4 -11.75 -10.34 2.63
N THR A 5 -12.97 -9.97 3.00
CA THR A 5 -14.12 -10.88 3.01
C THR A 5 -14.60 -11.15 1.58
N ALA A 6 -15.37 -12.22 1.39
CA ALA A 6 -15.98 -12.52 0.10
C ALA A 6 -16.87 -11.36 -0.38
N GLY A 7 -17.65 -10.75 0.51
CA GLY A 7 -18.52 -9.62 0.18
C GLY A 7 -17.74 -8.36 -0.25
N GLU A 8 -16.60 -8.07 0.39
CA GLU A 8 -15.72 -6.95 0.00
C GLU A 8 -15.12 -7.18 -1.39
N ILE A 9 -14.66 -8.40 -1.67
CA ILE A 9 -14.11 -8.76 -3.00
C ILE A 9 -15.21 -8.61 -4.06
N PHE A 10 -16.37 -9.24 -3.84
CA PHE A 10 -17.49 -9.20 -4.76
C PHE A 10 -17.92 -7.78 -5.10
N SER A 11 -18.25 -6.99 -4.08
CA SER A 11 -18.74 -5.61 -4.23
C SER A 11 -17.71 -4.72 -4.92
N THR A 12 -16.43 -4.86 -4.58
CA THR A 12 -15.34 -4.11 -5.23
C THR A 12 -15.30 -4.41 -6.72
N LEU A 13 -15.26 -5.68 -7.11
CA LEU A 13 -15.16 -6.09 -8.52
C LEU A 13 -16.41 -5.68 -9.31
N ARG A 14 -17.61 -5.85 -8.75
CA ARG A 14 -18.86 -5.40 -9.40
C ARG A 14 -18.88 -3.90 -9.63
N SER A 15 -18.45 -3.11 -8.65
CA SER A 15 -18.46 -1.65 -8.74
C SER A 15 -17.49 -1.08 -9.79
N ILE A 16 -16.55 -1.88 -10.30
CA ILE A 16 -15.64 -1.50 -11.40
C ILE A 16 -16.02 -2.16 -12.73
N GLY A 17 -17.22 -2.73 -12.80
CA GLY A 17 -17.76 -3.30 -14.04
C GLY A 17 -17.25 -4.69 -14.38
N ILE A 18 -16.66 -5.44 -13.44
CA ILE A 18 -16.34 -6.86 -13.66
C ILE A 18 -17.64 -7.67 -13.56
N GLU A 19 -17.83 -8.57 -14.51
CA GLU A 19 -19.01 -9.43 -14.65
C GLU A 19 -19.27 -10.24 -13.38
N GLU A 20 -20.55 -10.47 -13.08
CA GLU A 20 -20.96 -11.10 -11.83
C GLU A 20 -20.34 -12.47 -11.60
N TYR A 21 -20.35 -13.33 -12.61
CA TYR A 21 -19.77 -14.67 -12.50
C TYR A 21 -18.27 -14.62 -12.15
N ARG A 22 -17.52 -13.66 -12.70
CA ARG A 22 -16.09 -13.45 -12.40
C ARG A 22 -15.90 -12.93 -10.99
N ALA A 23 -16.76 -12.01 -10.55
CA ALA A 23 -16.75 -11.50 -9.18
C ALA A 23 -17.05 -12.61 -8.17
N VAL A 24 -18.00 -13.51 -8.46
CA VAL A 24 -18.28 -14.71 -7.64
C VAL A 24 -17.04 -15.60 -7.55
N ILE A 25 -16.42 -15.93 -8.68
CA ILE A 25 -15.18 -16.74 -8.72
C ILE A 25 -14.13 -16.12 -7.79
N ALA A 26 -13.78 -14.86 -8.01
CA ALA A 26 -12.74 -14.18 -7.22
C ALA A 26 -13.08 -14.06 -5.73
N SER A 27 -14.36 -13.99 -5.37
CA SER A 27 -14.78 -13.90 -3.96
C SER A 27 -14.48 -15.15 -3.16
N ASN A 28 -14.34 -16.30 -3.83
CA ASN A 28 -13.87 -17.55 -3.20
C ASN A 28 -12.38 -17.50 -2.79
N ALA A 29 -11.65 -16.46 -3.21
CA ALA A 29 -10.29 -16.19 -2.73
C ALA A 29 -10.25 -15.55 -1.33
N ALA A 30 -11.41 -15.27 -0.73
CA ALA A 30 -11.50 -14.66 0.59
C ALA A 30 -10.62 -15.39 1.62
N TYR A 31 -9.85 -14.61 2.39
CA TYR A 31 -8.93 -15.09 3.42
C TYR A 31 -7.81 -16.03 2.96
N LEU A 32 -7.71 -16.38 1.67
CA LEU A 32 -6.64 -17.24 1.17
C LEU A 32 -5.30 -16.50 1.21
N SER A 33 -4.25 -17.23 1.61
CA SER A 33 -2.88 -16.72 1.59
C SER A 33 -1.86 -17.83 1.35
N GLY A 34 -0.62 -17.46 1.02
CA GLY A 34 0.46 -18.41 0.79
C GLY A 34 0.13 -19.45 -0.29
N ARG A 35 0.33 -20.73 0.04
CA ARG A 35 0.10 -21.85 -0.90
C ARG A 35 -1.35 -21.94 -1.39
N GLN A 36 -2.33 -21.64 -0.54
CA GLN A 36 -3.74 -21.71 -0.93
C GLN A 36 -4.09 -20.62 -1.96
N ALA A 37 -3.62 -19.39 -1.74
CA ALA A 37 -3.81 -18.31 -2.71
C ALA A 37 -3.12 -18.61 -4.05
N LYS A 38 -1.90 -19.19 -4.01
CA LYS A 38 -1.20 -19.63 -5.22
C LYS A 38 -2.03 -20.65 -6.02
N LEU A 39 -2.48 -21.72 -5.35
CA LEU A 39 -3.27 -22.77 -5.98
C LEU A 39 -4.60 -22.24 -6.54
N PHE A 40 -5.24 -21.32 -5.82
CA PHE A 40 -6.46 -20.67 -6.28
C PHE A 40 -6.22 -19.92 -7.60
N VAL A 41 -5.17 -19.09 -7.67
CA VAL A 41 -4.84 -18.34 -8.90
C VAL A 41 -4.54 -19.30 -10.05
N GLU A 42 -3.71 -20.32 -9.81
CA GLU A 42 -3.31 -21.30 -10.84
C GLU A 42 -4.50 -22.08 -11.43
N THR A 43 -5.53 -22.36 -10.62
CA THR A 43 -6.69 -23.16 -11.05
C THR A 43 -7.85 -22.32 -11.57
N THR A 44 -7.98 -21.06 -11.17
CA THR A 44 -9.15 -20.22 -11.51
C THR A 44 -8.87 -19.14 -12.55
N TRP A 45 -7.62 -18.84 -12.88
CA TRP A 45 -7.30 -17.70 -13.75
C TRP A 45 -7.95 -17.79 -15.13
N GLN A 46 -8.06 -18.97 -15.73
CA GLN A 46 -8.68 -19.14 -17.05
C GLN A 46 -10.18 -18.83 -17.03
N LEU A 47 -10.85 -19.14 -15.92
CA LEU A 47 -12.27 -18.87 -15.71
C LEU A 47 -12.51 -17.39 -15.38
N PHE A 48 -11.58 -16.77 -14.66
CA PHE A 48 -11.66 -15.37 -14.30
C PHE A 48 -11.25 -14.43 -15.45
N GLY A 49 -10.25 -14.77 -16.25
CA GLY A 49 -9.75 -13.96 -17.36
C GLY A 49 -9.07 -12.64 -16.95
N GLU A 50 -8.58 -11.89 -17.93
CA GLU A 50 -7.90 -10.61 -17.67
C GLU A 50 -8.89 -9.47 -17.39
N ILE A 51 -8.49 -8.53 -16.54
CA ILE A 51 -9.23 -7.29 -16.30
C ILE A 51 -8.65 -6.17 -17.17
N SER A 52 -9.52 -5.26 -17.62
CA SER A 52 -9.11 -4.16 -18.48
C SER A 52 -8.13 -3.21 -17.78
N TYR A 53 -7.35 -2.46 -18.55
CA TYR A 53 -6.43 -1.47 -18.00
C TYR A 53 -7.15 -0.43 -17.11
N ALA A 54 -8.35 0.00 -17.51
CA ALA A 54 -9.18 0.91 -16.70
C ALA A 54 -9.59 0.27 -15.35
N GLN A 55 -9.95 -1.02 -15.35
CA GLN A 55 -10.26 -1.77 -14.12
C GLN A 55 -9.04 -1.91 -13.22
N GLN A 56 -7.85 -2.16 -13.79
CA GLN A 56 -6.59 -2.22 -13.04
C GLN A 56 -6.28 -0.89 -12.36
N ILE A 57 -6.42 0.24 -13.08
CA ILE A 57 -6.24 1.59 -12.52
C ILE A 57 -7.19 1.82 -11.35
N GLU A 58 -8.46 1.45 -11.49
CA GLU A 58 -9.45 1.69 -10.44
C GLU A 58 -9.19 0.84 -9.19
N LEU A 59 -8.83 -0.44 -9.35
CA LEU A 59 -8.38 -1.27 -8.23
C LEU A 59 -7.13 -0.70 -7.57
N PHE A 60 -6.18 -0.22 -8.36
CA PHE A 60 -4.97 0.40 -7.85
C PHE A 60 -5.30 1.63 -7.02
N LYS A 61 -6.09 2.57 -7.54
CA LYS A 61 -6.51 3.79 -6.82
C LYS A 61 -7.13 3.48 -5.47
N ARG A 62 -8.03 2.50 -5.41
CA ARG A 62 -8.68 2.07 -4.15
C ARG A 62 -7.66 1.49 -3.17
N SER A 63 -6.83 0.57 -3.63
CA SER A 63 -5.79 -0.03 -2.77
C SER A 63 -4.77 1.00 -2.29
N TYR A 64 -4.44 1.99 -3.13
CA TYR A 64 -3.53 3.08 -2.81
C TYR A 64 -4.15 4.03 -1.79
N LEU A 65 -5.44 4.37 -1.94
CA LEU A 65 -6.16 5.20 -0.97
C LEU A 65 -6.21 4.53 0.42
N GLU A 66 -6.51 3.24 0.49
CA GLU A 66 -6.47 2.46 1.75
C GLU A 66 -5.08 2.57 2.40
N LYS A 67 -4.01 2.42 1.62
CA LYS A 67 -2.63 2.50 2.13
C LYS A 67 -2.21 3.92 2.52
N LYS A 68 -2.64 4.93 1.76
CA LYS A 68 -2.44 6.34 2.10
C LYS A 68 -3.11 6.70 3.43
N ASN A 69 -4.36 6.26 3.63
CA ASN A 69 -5.09 6.48 4.88
C ASN A 69 -4.41 5.76 6.05
N TYR A 70 -3.92 4.54 5.83
CA TYR A 70 -3.14 3.81 6.83
C TYR A 70 -1.84 4.55 7.21
N ALA A 71 -1.09 5.06 6.23
CA ALA A 71 0.10 5.88 6.47
C ALA A 71 -0.24 7.16 7.25
N LYS A 72 -1.32 7.86 6.85
CA LYS A 72 -1.81 9.07 7.55
C LYS A 72 -2.16 8.77 9.01
N TYR A 73 -2.85 7.65 9.28
CA TYR A 73 -3.19 7.24 10.64
C TYR A 73 -1.93 7.08 11.51
N PHE A 74 -0.92 6.36 11.04
CA PHE A 74 0.33 6.18 11.77
C PHE A 74 1.09 7.49 11.94
N TYR A 75 1.09 8.33 10.90
CA TYR A 75 1.70 9.64 10.98
C TYR A 75 1.08 10.48 12.08
N VAL A 76 -0.24 10.67 12.05
CA VAL A 76 -0.97 11.51 13.01
C VAL A 76 -0.75 11.00 14.43
N LYS A 77 -0.86 9.68 14.64
CA LYS A 77 -0.65 9.06 15.95
C LYS A 77 0.73 9.35 16.56
N THR A 78 1.78 9.37 15.74
CA THR A 78 3.13 9.70 16.21
C THR A 78 3.36 11.21 16.28
N ALA A 79 2.85 11.99 15.33
CA ALA A 79 3.01 13.44 15.29
C ALA A 79 2.41 14.12 16.52
N THR A 80 1.28 13.63 17.04
CA THR A 80 0.65 14.17 18.26
C THR A 80 1.52 14.06 19.51
N THR A 81 2.56 13.21 19.51
CA THR A 81 3.47 13.08 20.66
C THR A 81 4.70 13.98 20.55
N LYS A 82 4.84 14.75 19.45
CA LYS A 82 6.01 15.60 19.18
C LYS A 82 5.58 17.08 19.16
N PRO A 83 6.24 17.95 19.94
CA PRO A 83 6.03 19.39 19.83
C PRO A 83 6.33 19.87 18.41
N ASN A 84 5.50 20.77 17.87
CA ASN A 84 5.69 21.42 16.57
C ASN A 84 5.72 20.48 15.35
N ALA A 85 5.21 19.25 15.44
CA ALA A 85 5.04 18.41 14.27
C ALA A 85 4.04 19.07 13.29
N PRO A 86 4.35 19.18 11.98
CA PRO A 86 3.41 19.73 11.03
C PRO A 86 2.17 18.85 10.93
N SER A 87 1.05 19.43 10.48
CA SER A 87 -0.13 18.62 10.15
C SER A 87 0.22 17.68 8.98
N TRP A 88 -0.58 16.62 8.80
CA TRP A 88 -0.40 15.75 7.63
C TRP A 88 -0.49 16.52 6.31
N ASP A 89 -1.33 17.55 6.25
CA ASP A 89 -1.55 18.31 5.04
C ASP A 89 -0.39 19.29 4.78
N ASP A 90 0.21 19.84 5.85
CA ASP A 90 1.39 20.75 5.79
C ASP A 90 2.73 20.02 5.68
N LEU A 91 2.77 18.70 5.87
CA LEU A 91 3.99 17.91 5.72
C LEU A 91 4.54 18.03 4.30
N ASP A 92 5.85 18.19 4.19
CA ASP A 92 6.61 18.22 2.94
C ASP A 92 6.13 17.13 1.96
N GLN A 93 5.75 17.53 0.76
CA GLN A 93 5.10 16.64 -0.20
C GLN A 93 6.00 15.45 -0.57
N LYS A 94 7.31 15.65 -0.73
CA LYS A 94 8.23 14.55 -1.07
C LYS A 94 8.34 13.54 0.08
N ILE A 95 8.38 14.02 1.33
CA ILE A 95 8.32 13.15 2.52
C ILE A 95 7.01 12.36 2.54
N LYS A 96 5.88 13.04 2.31
CA LYS A 96 4.54 12.44 2.31
C LYS A 96 4.43 11.31 1.28
N ASP A 97 4.90 11.54 0.06
CA ASP A 97 4.87 10.55 -1.02
C ASP A 97 5.71 9.31 -0.66
N VAL A 98 6.94 9.52 -0.18
CA VAL A 98 7.84 8.41 0.20
C VAL A 98 7.31 7.64 1.40
N LEU A 99 6.71 8.34 2.37
CA LEU A 99 6.08 7.71 3.52
C LEU A 99 4.96 6.77 3.06
N VAL A 100 4.06 7.26 2.20
CA VAL A 100 2.97 6.44 1.64
C VAL A 100 3.52 5.27 0.82
N ASP A 101 4.54 5.47 -0.01
CA ASP A 101 5.17 4.39 -0.79
C ASP A 101 5.73 3.28 0.11
N ILE A 102 6.44 3.63 1.18
CA ILE A 102 7.00 2.65 2.11
C ILE A 102 5.88 1.90 2.86
N PHE A 103 4.80 2.58 3.26
CA PHE A 103 3.62 1.92 3.84
C PHE A 103 2.88 1.01 2.84
N TYR A 104 2.88 1.39 1.56
CA TYR A 104 2.33 0.60 0.48
C TYR A 104 3.13 -0.69 0.28
N GLN A 105 4.46 -0.59 0.18
CA GLN A 105 5.39 -1.72 0.11
C GLN A 105 5.29 -2.60 1.37
N GLY A 106 5.10 -1.97 2.53
CA GLY A 106 5.09 -2.60 3.85
C GLY A 106 6.37 -2.28 4.62
N THR A 107 6.21 -1.89 5.89
CA THR A 107 7.30 -1.60 6.81
C THR A 107 7.13 -2.41 8.10
N ARG A 108 8.25 -2.84 8.69
CA ARG A 108 8.29 -3.50 10.00
C ARG A 108 8.36 -2.49 11.15
N TYR A 109 8.79 -1.26 10.86
CA TYR A 109 9.08 -0.21 11.86
C TYR A 109 8.29 1.07 11.55
N PRO A 110 6.93 1.03 11.60
CA PRO A 110 6.11 2.17 11.20
C PRO A 110 6.32 3.41 12.09
N ALA A 111 6.57 3.23 13.39
CA ALA A 111 6.84 4.35 14.30
C ALA A 111 8.17 5.06 13.95
N SER A 112 9.26 4.31 13.86
CA SER A 112 10.60 4.84 13.53
C SER A 112 10.65 5.49 12.14
N LEU A 113 9.92 4.93 11.17
CA LEU A 113 9.76 5.54 9.85
C LEU A 113 9.10 6.92 9.94
N VAL A 114 8.03 7.05 10.72
CA VAL A 114 7.36 8.34 10.91
C VAL A 114 8.26 9.33 11.66
N GLU A 115 9.01 8.88 12.67
CA GLU A 115 9.96 9.75 13.37
C GLU A 115 11.05 10.28 12.42
N ALA A 116 11.58 9.42 11.54
CA ALA A 116 12.54 9.84 10.52
C ALA A 116 11.91 10.83 9.52
N ALA A 117 10.65 10.63 9.16
CA ALA A 117 9.90 11.57 8.30
C ALA A 117 9.70 12.94 8.98
N LEU A 118 9.35 12.96 10.26
CA LEU A 118 9.20 14.20 11.05
C LEU A 118 10.52 14.94 11.22
N ALA A 119 11.63 14.21 11.35
CA ALA A 119 12.98 14.79 11.40
C ALA A 119 13.49 15.33 10.03
N GLY A 120 12.70 15.16 8.96
CA GLY A 120 12.95 15.75 7.65
C GLY A 120 13.66 14.82 6.66
N ARG A 121 13.85 15.32 5.43
CA ARG A 121 14.31 14.52 4.28
C ARG A 121 15.64 13.79 4.52
N LYS A 122 16.61 14.44 5.17
CA LYS A 122 17.92 13.83 5.47
C LYS A 122 17.80 12.63 6.42
N ALA A 123 16.96 12.74 7.46
CA ALA A 123 16.72 11.66 8.40
C ALA A 123 15.97 10.51 7.73
N LEU A 124 14.98 10.80 6.89
CA LEU A 124 14.28 9.79 6.11
C LEU A 124 15.21 9.06 5.10
N ILE A 125 16.10 9.77 4.42
CA ILE A 125 17.12 9.15 3.56
C ILE A 125 18.02 8.22 4.37
N LYS A 126 18.46 8.65 5.56
CA LYS A 126 19.28 7.83 6.45
C LYS A 126 18.53 6.55 6.86
N PHE A 127 17.26 6.68 7.27
CA PHE A 127 16.40 5.54 7.61
C PHE A 127 16.28 4.54 6.45
N ILE A 128 16.07 5.02 5.21
CA ILE A 128 15.99 4.15 4.04
C ILE A 128 17.31 3.40 3.80
N ARG A 129 18.47 4.10 3.92
CA ARG A 129 19.79 3.50 3.72
C ARG A 129 20.14 2.41 4.75
N GLU A 130 19.66 2.57 5.97
CA GLU A 130 19.93 1.67 7.09
C GLU A 130 18.99 0.45 7.13
N ASP A 131 17.90 0.45 6.35
CA ASP A 131 16.97 -0.68 6.25
C ASP A 131 17.30 -1.54 5.00
N PRO A 132 17.87 -2.76 5.16
CA PRO A 132 18.21 -3.62 4.03
C PRO A 132 17.00 -4.06 3.20
N ALA A 133 15.81 -4.16 3.81
CA ALA A 133 14.59 -4.52 3.11
C ALA A 133 14.09 -3.38 2.23
N LEU A 134 14.26 -2.12 2.64
CA LEU A 134 13.98 -0.97 1.79
C LEU A 134 15.04 -0.83 0.69
N MET A 135 16.32 -0.93 1.04
CA MET A 135 17.42 -0.83 0.08
C MET A 135 17.35 -1.87 -1.04
N ARG A 136 16.85 -3.08 -0.75
CA ARG A 136 16.63 -4.12 -1.77
C ARG A 136 15.77 -3.64 -2.95
N TYR A 137 14.78 -2.79 -2.70
CA TYR A 137 13.87 -2.26 -3.74
C TYR A 137 14.23 -0.84 -4.17
N GLU A 138 15.21 -0.21 -3.53
CA GLU A 138 15.57 1.17 -3.80
C GLU A 138 16.01 1.44 -5.26
N PRO A 139 16.72 0.54 -5.97
CA PRO A 139 17.08 0.75 -7.36
C PRO A 139 15.87 0.98 -8.29
N SER A 140 14.73 0.32 -8.03
CA SER A 140 13.51 0.52 -8.81
C SER A 140 12.59 1.59 -8.24
N ARG A 141 12.62 1.84 -6.92
CA ARG A 141 11.77 2.82 -6.23
C ARG A 141 12.29 4.25 -6.31
N GLN A 142 13.62 4.45 -6.34
CA GLN A 142 14.29 5.76 -6.47
C GLN A 142 13.85 6.82 -5.42
N ARG A 143 13.45 6.40 -4.21
CA ARG A 143 12.98 7.27 -3.13
C ARG A 143 14.07 8.22 -2.64
N ILE A 144 15.31 7.74 -2.48
CA ILE A 144 16.44 8.55 -2.02
C ILE A 144 16.70 9.68 -3.00
N ARG A 145 16.72 9.37 -4.31
CA ARG A 145 16.88 10.37 -5.38
C ARG A 145 15.72 11.37 -5.36
N TYR A 146 14.50 10.90 -5.14
CA TYR A 146 13.32 11.76 -5.07
C TYR A 146 13.36 12.73 -3.88
N LEU A 147 13.91 12.31 -2.73
CA LEU A 147 14.05 13.12 -1.52
C LEU A 147 15.18 14.17 -1.55
N GLN A 148 16.09 14.10 -2.53
CA GLN A 148 17.15 15.09 -2.71
C GLN A 148 16.61 16.46 -3.15
#